data_AF-A0A3E5FSS7-F1
#
_entry.id   AF-A0A3E5FSS7-F1
#
_cell.length_a   1.000
_cell.length_b   1.000
_cell.length_c   1.000
_cell.angle_alpha   90.00
_cell.angle_beta   90.00
_cell.angle_gamma   90.00
#
_symmetry.space_group_name_H-M   'P 1'
#
loop_
_entity.id
_entity.type
_entity.pdbx_description
1 polymer ?
#
loop_
_entity_poly.entity_id
_entity_poly.type
_entity_poly.pdbx_seq_one_letter_code
_entity_poly.pdbx_strand_id
1 'polypeptide(L)'
;MYFKSHKGYRLVAVDGSTLSILVDVNNIETYSFNRGKNKKGYNAFHLHASYDLLEQNYDDIIIEGEAKYNENVAFIDIIDGYTGKKAIFIVDRNYESYNLFEHVSHLDNKFLIRIKDCGSNGKLKGMHVSLSGQCDVGVSRIVTFKQTKEVKKYPEKYRFFPKKIRFEYLNNDVPYYRFKCRIVRIKIGMIIMNALPQI
;
A
#
# COMPACT_ATOMS: atom_id res chain seq x y z
N MET A 1 9.44 19.95 21.85
CA MET A 1 8.09 19.37 22.01
C MET A 1 8.22 17.85 22.04
N TYR A 2 7.69 17.16 23.05
CA TYR A 2 7.83 15.70 23.16
C TYR A 2 6.61 15.00 22.56
N PHE A 3 6.76 14.44 21.37
CA PHE A 3 5.77 13.52 20.79
C PHE A 3 5.73 12.20 21.57
N LYS A 4 4.53 11.73 21.86
CA LYS A 4 4.20 10.38 22.36
C LYS A 4 4.72 9.35 21.37
N SER A 5 5.15 8.22 21.91
CA SER A 5 5.68 7.13 21.08
C SER A 5 5.36 5.77 21.70
N HIS A 6 5.17 4.77 20.84
CA HIS A 6 5.09 3.37 21.21
C HIS A 6 6.45 2.72 20.91
N LYS A 7 7.16 2.29 21.96
CA LYS A 7 8.49 1.65 21.83
C LYS A 7 9.48 2.49 20.98
N GLY A 8 9.41 3.81 21.11
CA GLY A 8 10.26 4.75 20.36
C GLY A 8 9.76 5.10 18.96
N TYR A 9 8.59 4.60 18.54
CA TYR A 9 7.99 4.92 17.25
C TYR A 9 6.70 5.73 17.37
N ARG A 10 6.48 6.67 16.46
CA ARG A 10 5.15 7.25 16.21
C ARG A 10 4.28 6.24 15.46
N LEU A 11 2.96 6.31 15.64
CA LEU A 11 2.01 5.44 14.94
C LEU A 11 1.20 6.29 13.97
N VAL A 12 1.55 6.25 12.70
CA VAL A 12 0.99 7.16 11.68
C VAL A 12 0.09 6.35 10.75
N ALA A 13 -1.23 6.56 10.82
CA ALA A 13 -2.17 5.98 9.88
C ALA A 13 -2.25 6.85 8.62
N VAL A 14 -2.36 6.26 7.43
CA VAL A 14 -2.58 7.01 6.17
C VAL A 14 -3.81 6.46 5.46
N ASP A 15 -4.72 7.34 5.05
CA ASP A 15 -5.92 6.99 4.30
C ASP A 15 -6.34 8.11 3.33
N GLY A 16 -7.15 7.74 2.35
CA GLY A 16 -7.71 8.63 1.33
C GLY A 16 -9.20 8.92 1.54
N SER A 17 -9.67 10.08 1.11
CA SER A 17 -11.10 10.41 1.09
C SER A 17 -11.47 11.33 -0.06
N THR A 18 -12.62 11.09 -0.68
CA THR A 18 -13.12 11.92 -1.78
C THR A 18 -14.02 13.04 -1.25
N LEU A 19 -13.72 14.28 -1.65
CA LEU A 19 -14.42 15.51 -1.32
C LEU A 19 -15.15 16.03 -2.56
N SER A 20 -16.45 15.76 -2.65
CA SER A 20 -17.28 16.20 -3.78
C SER A 20 -17.44 17.72 -3.82
N ILE A 21 -17.39 18.28 -5.03
CA ILE A 21 -17.63 19.71 -5.30
C ILE A 21 -18.72 19.89 -6.36
N LEU A 22 -19.07 21.15 -6.65
CA LEU A 22 -20.00 21.48 -7.73
C LEU A 22 -19.49 20.96 -9.07
N VAL A 23 -20.41 20.48 -9.90
CA VAL A 23 -20.07 19.85 -11.17
C VAL A 23 -19.63 20.91 -12.19
N ASP A 24 -18.43 20.72 -12.72
CA ASP A 24 -17.88 21.41 -13.88
C ASP A 24 -17.23 20.36 -14.81
N VAL A 25 -17.95 20.02 -15.88
CA VAL A 25 -17.52 19.00 -16.84
C VAL A 25 -16.26 19.38 -17.62
N ASN A 26 -15.89 20.67 -17.62
CA ASN A 26 -14.71 21.17 -18.32
C ASN A 26 -13.45 21.13 -17.44
N ASN A 27 -13.60 20.90 -16.13
CA ASN A 27 -12.48 20.86 -15.21
C ASN A 27 -11.78 19.49 -15.24
N ILE A 28 -10.71 19.40 -16.04
CA ILE A 28 -9.96 18.15 -16.27
C ILE A 28 -9.19 17.63 -15.04
N GLU A 29 -9.03 18.42 -13.98
CA GLU A 29 -8.37 17.98 -12.76
C GLU A 29 -9.34 17.24 -11.84
N THR A 30 -10.58 17.73 -11.73
CA THR A 30 -11.55 17.24 -10.73
C THR A 30 -12.66 16.39 -11.33
N TYR A 31 -12.95 16.52 -12.63
CA TYR A 31 -14.04 15.78 -13.28
C TYR A 31 -13.65 14.34 -13.56
N SER A 32 -14.29 13.40 -12.86
CA SER A 32 -14.08 11.96 -13.00
C SER A 32 -15.34 11.26 -13.50
N PHE A 33 -15.19 10.27 -14.36
CA PHE A 33 -16.31 9.46 -14.83
C PHE A 33 -16.63 8.34 -13.85
N ASN A 34 -17.91 8.13 -13.57
CA ASN A 34 -18.35 6.97 -12.78
C ASN A 34 -17.96 5.65 -13.48
N ARG A 35 -17.32 4.75 -12.74
CA ARG A 35 -17.03 3.38 -13.19
C ARG A 35 -18.30 2.53 -13.10
N GLY A 36 -19.23 2.72 -14.03
CA GLY A 36 -20.51 2.00 -14.08
C GLY A 36 -21.30 2.23 -15.37
N LYS A 37 -22.48 1.61 -15.49
CA LYS A 37 -23.34 1.72 -16.70
C LYS A 37 -23.83 3.16 -16.95
N ASN A 38 -23.94 3.98 -15.91
CA ASN A 38 -24.33 5.38 -16.01
C ASN A 38 -23.08 6.26 -16.17
N LYS A 39 -22.85 6.77 -17.37
CA LYS A 39 -21.69 7.62 -17.74
C LYS A 39 -21.74 9.07 -17.19
N LYS A 40 -22.61 9.38 -16.23
CA LYS A 40 -22.59 10.71 -15.60
C LYS A 40 -21.33 10.81 -14.73
N GLY A 41 -20.52 11.84 -14.92
CA GLY A 41 -19.36 12.11 -14.08
C GLY A 41 -19.71 12.93 -12.84
N TYR A 42 -18.70 13.22 -12.05
CA TYR A 42 -18.76 14.09 -10.88
C TYR A 42 -17.44 14.84 -10.75
N ASN A 43 -17.45 15.96 -10.02
CA ASN A 43 -16.23 16.67 -9.66
C ASN A 43 -15.91 16.42 -8.20
N ALA A 44 -14.66 16.11 -7.91
CA ALA A 44 -14.18 16.01 -6.55
C ALA A 44 -12.68 16.31 -6.47
N PHE A 45 -12.24 16.57 -5.24
CA PHE A 45 -10.85 16.41 -4.84
C PHE A 45 -10.69 15.11 -4.08
N HIS A 46 -9.52 14.51 -4.19
CA HIS A 46 -9.10 13.40 -3.36
C HIS A 46 -8.11 13.91 -2.30
N LEU A 47 -8.47 13.71 -1.04
CA LEU A 47 -7.66 14.03 0.14
C LEU A 47 -6.85 12.80 0.52
N HIS A 48 -5.55 12.93 0.68
CA HIS A 48 -4.68 11.95 1.33
C HIS A 48 -4.22 12.54 2.66
N ALA A 49 -4.47 11.85 3.76
CA ALA A 49 -4.13 12.37 5.08
C ALA A 49 -3.33 11.34 5.87
N SER A 50 -2.25 11.80 6.51
CA SER A 50 -1.57 11.05 7.55
C SER A 50 -2.03 11.55 8.93
N TYR A 51 -2.25 10.63 9.86
CA TYR A 51 -2.81 10.90 11.18
C TYR A 51 -2.01 10.19 12.26
N ASP A 52 -1.48 10.95 13.22
CA ASP A 52 -0.77 10.39 14.36
C ASP A 52 -1.77 9.89 15.40
N LEU A 53 -1.81 8.56 15.58
CA LEU A 53 -2.78 7.91 16.47
C LEU A 53 -2.54 8.21 17.95
N LEU A 54 -1.31 8.55 18.35
CA LEU A 54 -0.97 8.80 19.75
C LEU A 54 -1.20 10.26 20.13
N GLU A 55 -0.90 11.17 19.21
CA GLU A 55 -1.20 12.60 19.37
C GLU A 55 -2.64 12.97 19.04
N GLN A 56 -3.32 12.15 18.26
CA GLN A 56 -4.69 12.37 17.80
C GLN A 56 -4.84 13.62 16.90
N ASN A 57 -3.85 13.85 16.03
CA ASN A 57 -3.86 14.95 15.08
C ASN A 57 -3.40 14.51 13.68
N TYR A 58 -3.75 15.31 12.67
CA TYR A 58 -3.21 15.15 11.33
C TYR A 58 -1.74 15.56 11.32
N ASP A 59 -0.91 14.71 10.72
CA ASP A 59 0.54 14.93 10.58
C ASP A 59 0.87 15.58 9.24
N ASP A 60 0.19 15.17 8.16
CA ASP A 60 0.33 15.73 6.82
C ASP A 60 -0.94 15.53 5.98
N ILE A 61 -1.13 16.38 4.98
CA ILE A 61 -2.27 16.38 4.06
C ILE A 61 -1.82 16.72 2.64
N ILE A 62 -2.22 15.90 1.67
CA ILE A 62 -2.10 16.17 0.24
C ILE A 62 -3.51 16.19 -0.37
N ILE A 63 -3.79 17.17 -1.24
CA ILE A 63 -5.07 17.30 -1.94
C ILE A 63 -4.80 17.27 -3.44
N GLU A 64 -5.40 16.32 -4.13
CA GLU A 64 -5.28 16.15 -5.58
C GLU A 64 -6.67 16.21 -6.24
N GLY A 65 -6.73 16.52 -7.54
CA GLY A 65 -7.97 16.40 -8.29
C GLY A 65 -8.37 14.94 -8.52
N GLU A 66 -9.65 14.60 -8.33
CA GLU A 66 -10.14 13.20 -8.42
C GLU A 66 -9.94 12.58 -9.82
N ALA A 67 -9.76 13.37 -10.88
CA ALA A 67 -9.49 12.83 -12.20
C ALA A 67 -8.05 12.29 -12.34
N LYS A 68 -7.12 12.73 -11.49
CA LYS A 68 -5.68 12.48 -11.64
C LYS A 68 -4.98 11.92 -10.40
N TYR A 69 -5.68 11.82 -9.26
CA TYR A 69 -5.07 11.39 -8.00
C TYR A 69 -4.34 10.05 -8.12
N ASN A 70 -3.33 9.88 -7.28
CA ASN A 70 -2.61 8.62 -7.17
C ASN A 70 -2.21 8.34 -5.72
N GLU A 71 -3.01 7.54 -5.02
CA GLU A 71 -2.79 7.15 -3.62
C GLU A 71 -1.35 6.65 -3.35
N ASN A 72 -0.76 5.89 -4.28
CA ASN A 72 0.59 5.38 -4.07
C ASN A 72 1.65 6.47 -4.19
N VAL A 73 1.46 7.47 -5.06
CA VAL A 73 2.39 8.59 -5.20
C VAL A 73 2.22 9.55 -4.03
N ALA A 74 1.00 9.94 -3.69
CA ALA A 74 0.73 10.80 -2.55
C ALA A 74 1.28 10.19 -1.24
N PHE A 75 1.18 8.87 -1.05
CA PHE A 75 1.79 8.25 0.13
C PHE A 75 3.33 8.26 0.09
N ILE A 76 3.96 8.10 -1.07
CA ILE A 76 5.42 8.30 -1.21
C ILE A 76 5.78 9.74 -0.84
N ASP A 77 5.02 10.73 -1.31
CA ASP A 77 5.29 12.13 -1.02
C ASP A 77 5.16 12.44 0.48
N ILE A 78 4.16 11.86 1.17
CA ILE A 78 4.04 11.92 2.64
C ILE A 78 5.27 11.27 3.32
N ILE A 79 5.73 10.11 2.83
CA ILE A 79 6.89 9.41 3.39
C ILE A 79 8.17 10.24 3.21
N ASP A 80 8.38 10.78 2.02
CA ASP A 80 9.58 11.52 1.65
C ASP A 80 9.62 12.91 2.33
N GLY A 81 8.45 13.53 2.56
CA GLY A 81 8.30 14.77 3.34
C GLY A 81 8.37 14.58 4.85
N TYR A 82 8.34 13.34 5.35
CA TYR A 82 8.30 13.04 6.78
C TYR A 82 9.63 13.34 7.48
N THR A 83 9.62 14.32 8.38
CA THR A 83 10.81 14.75 9.15
C THR A 83 10.71 14.45 10.64
N GLY A 84 9.67 13.72 11.06
CA GLY A 84 9.43 13.37 12.45
C GLY A 84 10.38 12.29 12.99
N LYS A 85 10.19 11.92 14.27
CA LYS A 85 10.83 10.72 14.86
C LYS A 85 10.43 9.47 14.08
N LYS A 86 11.20 8.38 14.17
CA LYS A 86 10.85 7.10 13.52
C LYS A 86 9.37 6.75 13.67
N ALA A 87 8.74 6.37 12.57
CA ALA A 87 7.32 6.03 12.52
C ALA A 87 7.09 4.57 12.14
N ILE A 88 5.95 4.03 12.58
CA ILE A 88 5.29 2.89 11.96
C ILE A 88 4.12 3.44 11.15
N PHE A 89 4.25 3.41 9.82
CA PHE A 89 3.16 3.77 8.91
C PHE A 89 2.15 2.64 8.81
N ILE A 90 0.87 2.94 8.98
CA ILE A 90 -0.23 1.97 9.03
C ILE A 90 -1.20 2.28 7.91
N VAL A 91 -1.36 1.34 6.97
CA VAL A 91 -2.21 1.55 5.79
C VAL A 91 -2.98 0.30 5.41
N ASP A 92 -4.05 0.52 4.65
CA ASP A 92 -4.97 -0.51 4.20
C ASP A 92 -4.41 -1.32 3.00
N ARG A 93 -5.27 -2.12 2.36
CA ARG A 93 -4.88 -3.01 1.25
C ARG A 93 -4.64 -2.34 -0.09
N ASN A 94 -5.05 -1.08 -0.27
CA ASN A 94 -4.85 -0.38 -1.54
C ASN A 94 -3.38 0.08 -1.70
N TYR A 95 -2.66 0.20 -0.58
CA TYR A 95 -1.24 0.56 -0.51
C TYR A 95 -0.30 -0.65 -0.58
N GLU A 96 -0.80 -1.81 -0.98
CA GLU A 96 -0.03 -3.03 -1.17
C GLU A 96 0.93 -2.83 -2.39
N SER A 97 2.10 -2.15 -2.19
CA SER A 97 3.14 -1.86 -3.22
C SER A 97 4.56 -2.14 -2.72
N TYR A 98 5.43 -2.74 -3.57
CA TYR A 98 6.81 -3.07 -3.16
C TYR A 98 7.65 -1.81 -3.09
N ASN A 99 7.37 -0.86 -3.98
CA ASN A 99 8.02 0.45 -3.97
C ASN A 99 7.76 1.15 -2.65
N LEU A 100 6.49 1.23 -2.22
CA LEU A 100 6.10 1.83 -0.94
C LEU A 100 6.84 1.22 0.25
N PHE A 101 6.92 -0.12 0.31
CA PHE A 101 7.58 -0.81 1.42
C PHE A 101 9.05 -0.40 1.53
N GLU A 102 9.71 -0.23 0.39
CA GLU A 102 11.12 0.15 0.33
C GLU A 102 11.32 1.66 0.57
N HIS A 103 10.44 2.56 0.11
CA HIS A 103 10.46 3.99 0.50
C HIS A 103 10.42 4.15 2.02
N VAL A 104 9.49 3.47 2.69
CA VAL A 104 9.42 3.50 4.15
C VAL A 104 10.71 2.95 4.78
N SER A 105 11.24 1.84 4.25
CA SER A 105 12.40 1.17 4.84
C SER A 105 13.71 1.94 4.65
N HIS A 106 13.87 2.65 3.52
CA HIS A 106 15.06 3.45 3.22
C HIS A 106 15.20 4.68 4.11
N LEU A 107 14.08 5.23 4.60
CA LEU A 107 14.05 6.31 5.60
C LEU A 107 14.09 5.79 7.05
N ASP A 108 14.47 4.52 7.27
CA ASP A 108 14.56 3.86 8.57
C ASP A 108 13.25 3.89 9.40
N ASN A 109 12.13 4.07 8.71
CA ASN A 109 10.79 3.90 9.24
C ASN A 109 10.35 2.43 9.13
N LYS A 110 9.19 2.10 9.72
CA LYS A 110 8.57 0.78 9.65
C LYS A 110 7.17 0.91 9.08
N PHE A 111 6.59 -0.20 8.67
CA PHE A 111 5.22 -0.24 8.14
C PHE A 111 4.41 -1.41 8.71
N LEU A 112 3.11 -1.22 8.76
CA LEU A 112 2.09 -2.24 8.98
C LEU A 112 1.04 -2.08 7.88
N ILE A 113 1.06 -2.98 6.91
CA ILE A 113 0.24 -2.87 5.70
C ILE A 113 -0.67 -4.07 5.64
N ARG A 114 -1.97 -3.83 5.62
CA ARG A 114 -2.95 -4.89 5.43
C ARG A 114 -2.81 -5.42 4.01
N ILE A 115 -2.65 -6.71 3.83
CA ILE A 115 -2.62 -7.34 2.50
C ILE A 115 -3.75 -8.35 2.38
N LYS A 116 -4.10 -8.72 1.14
CA LYS A 116 -5.14 -9.75 0.93
C LYS A 116 -4.63 -11.15 1.31
N ASP A 117 -5.50 -11.97 1.91
CA ASP A 117 -5.16 -13.33 2.38
C ASP A 117 -5.02 -14.35 1.23
N CYS A 118 -4.56 -15.55 1.57
CA CYS A 118 -4.07 -16.65 0.71
C CYS A 118 -5.05 -17.21 -0.34
N GLY A 119 -6.31 -16.79 -0.36
CA GLY A 119 -7.32 -17.20 -1.35
C GLY A 119 -7.60 -16.17 -2.43
N SER A 120 -6.88 -15.05 -2.45
CA SER A 120 -7.13 -13.92 -3.34
C SER A 120 -6.01 -13.70 -4.36
N ASN A 121 -6.29 -12.97 -5.44
CA ASN A 121 -5.26 -12.50 -6.39
C ASN A 121 -4.47 -11.29 -5.83
N GLY A 122 -3.89 -11.41 -4.64
CA GLY A 122 -3.04 -10.39 -3.97
C GLY A 122 -1.53 -10.63 -4.12
N LYS A 123 -0.66 -9.86 -3.45
CA LYS A 123 0.80 -10.06 -3.58
C LYS A 123 1.30 -11.36 -3.03
N LEU A 124 0.62 -11.98 -2.06
CA LEU A 124 1.05 -13.27 -1.50
C LEU A 124 1.29 -14.31 -2.59
N LYS A 125 0.38 -14.38 -3.58
CA LYS A 125 0.52 -15.24 -4.75
C LYS A 125 1.79 -14.94 -5.52
N GLY A 126 2.08 -13.64 -5.69
CA GLY A 126 3.28 -13.19 -6.37
C GLY A 126 4.57 -13.40 -5.59
N MET A 127 4.50 -13.48 -4.28
CA MET A 127 5.63 -13.81 -3.41
C MET A 127 5.88 -15.32 -3.36
N HIS A 128 5.00 -16.19 -3.88
CA HIS A 128 5.15 -17.65 -3.73
C HIS A 128 5.34 -18.05 -2.26
N VAL A 129 4.51 -17.50 -1.38
CA VAL A 129 4.50 -17.80 0.05
C VAL A 129 3.24 -18.59 0.38
N SER A 130 3.42 -19.76 0.98
CA SER A 130 2.32 -20.56 1.52
C SER A 130 2.19 -20.26 3.00
N LEU A 131 1.04 -19.74 3.43
CA LEU A 131 0.74 -19.49 4.84
C LEU A 131 -0.31 -20.51 5.30
N SER A 132 -0.13 -21.05 6.51
CA SER A 132 -1.10 -21.91 7.17
C SER A 132 -1.41 -21.36 8.56
N GLY A 133 -2.68 -21.45 8.98
CA GLY A 133 -3.12 -20.96 10.28
C GLY A 133 -2.73 -19.51 10.59
N GLN A 134 -2.55 -19.23 11.88
CA GLN A 134 -1.84 -18.05 12.35
C GLN A 134 -0.34 -18.27 12.21
N CYS A 135 0.36 -17.30 11.66
CA CYS A 135 1.79 -17.43 11.44
C CYS A 135 2.48 -16.08 11.41
N ASP A 136 3.80 -16.15 11.55
CA ASP A 136 4.69 -15.02 11.47
C ASP A 136 5.96 -15.47 10.75
N VAL A 137 6.11 -15.03 9.50
CA VAL A 137 7.16 -15.54 8.61
C VAL A 137 7.97 -14.42 7.98
N GLY A 138 9.29 -14.59 7.95
CA GLY A 138 10.18 -13.77 7.15
C GLY A 138 10.15 -14.19 5.69
N VAL A 139 10.07 -13.22 4.78
CA VAL A 139 10.06 -13.43 3.34
C VAL A 139 11.20 -12.64 2.71
N SER A 140 11.97 -13.27 1.84
CA SER A 140 12.98 -12.59 1.02
C SER A 140 12.88 -13.03 -0.43
N ARG A 141 12.93 -12.05 -1.34
CA ARG A 141 12.88 -12.28 -2.79
C ARG A 141 13.91 -11.40 -3.48
N ILE A 142 14.40 -11.86 -4.62
CA ILE A 142 15.20 -11.03 -5.52
C ILE A 142 14.26 -10.47 -6.60
N VAL A 143 14.00 -9.17 -6.53
CA VAL A 143 13.18 -8.44 -7.50
C VAL A 143 14.03 -8.16 -8.74
N THR A 144 13.45 -8.33 -9.93
CA THR A 144 14.13 -8.05 -11.20
C THR A 144 13.15 -7.75 -12.35
N PHE A 145 13.58 -6.95 -13.32
CA PHE A 145 12.89 -6.76 -14.62
C PHE A 145 13.34 -7.81 -15.66
N LYS A 146 14.30 -8.68 -15.33
CA LYS A 146 14.81 -9.70 -16.26
C LYS A 146 13.94 -10.95 -16.23
N GLN A 147 13.71 -11.55 -17.41
CA GLN A 147 12.96 -12.80 -17.59
C GLN A 147 13.86 -13.95 -18.07
N THR A 148 15.01 -14.14 -17.43
CA THR A 148 15.93 -15.23 -17.80
C THR A 148 15.30 -16.60 -17.50
N LYS A 149 15.86 -17.66 -18.10
CA LYS A 149 15.46 -19.05 -17.80
C LYS A 149 15.57 -19.36 -16.30
N GLU A 150 16.60 -18.85 -15.64
CA GLU A 150 16.79 -19.01 -14.19
C GLU A 150 15.68 -18.32 -13.39
N VAL A 151 15.35 -17.06 -13.70
CA VAL A 151 14.28 -16.32 -13.01
C VAL A 151 12.95 -17.04 -13.10
N LYS A 152 12.63 -17.61 -14.27
CA LYS A 152 11.40 -18.39 -14.47
C LYS A 152 11.41 -19.75 -13.75
N LYS A 153 12.59 -20.35 -13.59
CA LYS A 153 12.77 -21.66 -12.96
C LYS A 153 12.64 -21.63 -11.43
N TYR A 154 12.97 -20.50 -10.80
CA TYR A 154 13.01 -20.36 -9.33
C TYR A 154 12.10 -19.22 -8.82
N PRO A 155 10.77 -19.32 -9.00
CA PRO A 155 9.81 -18.28 -8.60
C PRO A 155 9.72 -18.03 -7.08
N GLU A 156 10.16 -18.98 -6.26
CA GLU A 156 10.31 -18.84 -4.80
C GLU A 156 11.53 -17.98 -4.41
N LYS A 157 12.50 -17.83 -5.31
CA LYS A 157 13.69 -16.99 -5.11
C LYS A 157 13.51 -15.62 -5.77
N TYR A 158 12.97 -15.59 -6.98
CA TYR A 158 12.88 -14.39 -7.80
C TYR A 158 11.46 -13.85 -7.91
N ARG A 159 11.34 -12.52 -7.93
CA ARG A 159 10.11 -11.81 -8.22
C ARG A 159 10.30 -10.98 -9.49
N PHE A 160 9.72 -11.45 -10.59
CA PHE A 160 9.72 -10.68 -11.84
C PHE A 160 8.71 -9.53 -11.77
N PHE A 161 9.17 -8.32 -12.10
CA PHE A 161 8.33 -7.15 -12.35
C PHE A 161 8.27 -6.85 -13.85
N PRO A 162 7.06 -6.71 -14.44
CA PRO A 162 6.92 -6.04 -15.72
C PRO A 162 7.45 -4.60 -15.67
N LYS A 163 8.06 -4.11 -16.75
CA LYS A 163 8.63 -2.75 -16.83
C LYS A 163 7.64 -1.61 -16.50
N LYS A 164 6.33 -1.86 -16.63
CA LYS A 164 5.28 -0.89 -16.27
C LYS A 164 5.08 -0.73 -14.76
N ILE A 165 5.58 -1.67 -13.95
CA ILE A 165 5.53 -1.54 -12.49
C ILE A 165 6.64 -0.58 -12.08
N ARG A 166 6.26 0.52 -11.41
CA ARG A 166 7.21 1.44 -10.78
C ARG A 166 7.91 0.75 -9.60
N PHE A 167 9.23 0.70 -9.66
CA PHE A 167 10.08 0.26 -8.56
C PHE A 167 11.45 0.95 -8.70
N GLU A 168 11.71 1.91 -7.83
CA GLU A 168 12.79 2.90 -8.00
C GLU A 168 14.18 2.35 -7.65
N TYR A 169 14.21 1.25 -6.88
CA TYR A 169 15.44 0.61 -6.42
C TYR A 169 15.99 -0.43 -7.40
N LEU A 170 15.56 -0.39 -8.66
CA LEU A 170 15.99 -1.32 -9.70
C LEU A 170 16.15 -0.57 -11.03
N ASN A 171 17.30 -0.72 -11.66
CA ASN A 171 17.60 -0.11 -12.95
C ASN A 171 18.56 -1.02 -13.76
N ASN A 172 19.17 -0.50 -14.83
CA ASN A 172 20.09 -1.30 -15.65
C ASN A 172 21.38 -1.66 -14.90
N ASP A 173 21.86 -0.77 -14.04
CA ASP A 173 23.09 -0.94 -13.24
C ASP A 173 22.83 -1.79 -11.99
N VAL A 174 21.60 -1.74 -11.46
CA VAL A 174 21.09 -2.57 -10.37
C VAL A 174 19.98 -3.48 -10.90
N PRO A 175 20.30 -4.55 -11.66
CA PRO A 175 19.31 -5.40 -12.33
C PRO A 175 18.64 -6.42 -11.40
N TYR A 176 19.14 -6.56 -10.17
CA TYR A 176 18.62 -7.47 -9.15
C TYR A 176 18.61 -6.75 -7.80
N TYR A 177 17.45 -6.71 -7.14
CA TYR A 177 17.26 -6.06 -5.84
C TYR A 177 16.80 -7.05 -4.79
N ARG A 178 17.42 -7.09 -3.62
CA ARG A 178 17.01 -7.98 -2.53
C ARG A 178 15.93 -7.32 -1.68
N PHE A 179 14.70 -7.76 -1.86
CA PHE A 179 13.55 -7.38 -1.04
C PHE A 179 13.42 -8.29 0.18
N LYS A 180 13.05 -7.71 1.34
CA LYS A 180 12.75 -8.46 2.56
C LYS A 180 11.53 -7.86 3.27
N CYS A 181 10.64 -8.71 3.77
CA CYS A 181 9.58 -8.28 4.69
C CYS A 181 9.22 -9.39 5.67
N ARG A 182 8.39 -9.06 6.64
CA ARG A 182 7.77 -10.01 7.58
C ARG A 182 6.27 -10.02 7.31
N ILE A 183 5.68 -11.20 7.25
CA ILE A 183 4.24 -11.39 7.04
C ILE A 183 3.67 -12.02 8.29
N VAL A 184 2.71 -11.33 8.90
CA VAL A 184 2.00 -11.80 10.08
C VAL A 184 0.56 -12.07 9.68
N ARG A 185 0.10 -13.30 9.88
CA ARG A 185 -1.29 -13.71 9.67
C ARG A 185 -1.92 -13.98 11.03
N ILE A 186 -2.94 -13.19 11.37
CA ILE A 186 -3.67 -13.29 12.63
C ILE A 186 -5.12 -13.68 12.39
N LYS A 187 -5.72 -14.42 13.32
CA LYS A 187 -7.14 -14.74 13.32
C LYS A 187 -7.89 -13.52 13.87
N ILE A 188 -8.81 -12.96 13.08
CA ILE A 188 -9.58 -11.75 13.42
C ILE A 188 -10.98 -12.04 14.01
N GLY A 189 -11.24 -13.29 14.42
CA GLY A 189 -12.51 -13.72 15.04
C GLY A 189 -12.96 -15.12 14.56
N MET A 190 -13.98 -15.69 15.20
CA MET A 190 -14.72 -16.85 14.67
C MET A 190 -15.83 -16.33 13.76
N ILE A 191 -15.82 -16.70 12.48
CA ILE A 191 -17.02 -16.58 11.65
C ILE A 191 -17.98 -17.65 12.17
N ILE A 192 -18.99 -17.25 12.95
CA ILE A 192 -20.16 -18.10 13.16
C ILE A 192 -20.90 -18.10 11.82
N MET A 193 -20.69 -19.13 11.01
CA MET A 193 -21.57 -19.42 9.89
C MET A 193 -22.89 -19.91 10.47
N ASN A 194 -23.77 -18.98 10.83
CA ASN A 194 -25.18 -19.33 10.95
C ASN A 194 -25.63 -19.66 9.53
N ALA A 195 -25.72 -20.96 9.22
CA ALA A 195 -26.52 -21.41 8.11
C ALA A 195 -27.93 -20.89 8.37
N LEU A 196 -28.36 -19.89 7.60
CA LEU A 196 -29.77 -19.51 7.58
C LEU A 196 -30.55 -20.74 7.11
N PRO A 197 -31.55 -21.22 7.85
CA PRO A 197 -32.44 -22.24 7.32
C PRO A 197 -33.12 -21.65 6.07
N GLN A 198 -33.07 -22.40 4.97
CA GLN A 198 -33.89 -22.10 3.81
C GLN A 198 -35.36 -22.18 4.25
N ILE A 199 -36.08 -21.07 4.12
CA ILE A 199 -37.55 -21.03 4.11
C ILE A 199 -37.96 -20.91 2.66
#